data_AF-A0AA95KSH9-F1
#
_entry.id   AF-A0AA95KSH9-F1
#
_cell.length_a   1.000
_cell.length_b   1.000
_cell.length_c   1.000
_cell.angle_alpha   90.00
_cell.angle_beta   90.00
_cell.angle_gamma   90.00
#
_symmetry.space_group_name_H-M   'P 1'
#
loop_
_entity.id
_entity.type
_entity.pdbx_description
1 polymer ?
#
loop_
_entity_poly.entity_id
_entity_poly.type
_entity_poly.pdbx_seq_one_letter_code
_entity_poly.pdbx_strand_id
1 'polypeptide(L)'
;MNNKIALWLLAGMDLLLVIMHMAGYFFLFLKPTGYLIPLAANVIVLAVIAYRSSRRKKWGAAIGVTVIVPVMLLHGLMLLVKENHFKKIESPWNNQSVVIEYRFFSLGETTYQYHFYRTRFGLIGKLLDDQSITMVVQGTEHPGLDAEGILGVDRAEWVTESTVRFPAWKGMKEVHLGPFKPGQSVADHTSDIVTFMKKAEMKENGHIIVVNGNRLTTRYDEATGESWIDVTSEEDKGPIPRQQCNRIVPNEERGYYMLEECTHQWEYPLFPLSGD
;
A
#
# COMPACT_ATOMS: atom_id res chain seq x y z
N MET A 1 -17.64 26.19 -31.10
CA MET A 1 -18.02 24.92 -30.46
C MET A 1 -19.44 25.07 -29.91
N ASN A 2 -20.35 24.16 -30.25
CA ASN A 2 -21.73 24.19 -29.77
C ASN A 2 -21.73 23.95 -28.25
N ASN A 3 -22.32 24.83 -27.44
CA ASN A 3 -22.32 24.73 -25.97
C ASN A 3 -22.81 23.37 -25.47
N LYS A 4 -23.72 22.72 -26.21
CA LYS A 4 -24.20 21.36 -25.91
C LYS A 4 -23.08 20.32 -26.03
N ILE A 5 -22.26 20.39 -27.07
CA ILE A 5 -21.14 19.45 -27.29
C ILE A 5 -20.10 19.60 -26.17
N ALA A 6 -19.79 20.83 -25.78
CA ALA A 6 -18.86 21.10 -24.68
C ALA A 6 -19.33 20.49 -23.35
N LEU A 7 -20.63 20.62 -23.03
CA LEU A 7 -21.22 20.04 -21.82
C LEU A 7 -21.22 18.51 -21.86
N TRP A 8 -21.53 17.90 -22.99
CA TRP A 8 -21.48 16.44 -23.14
C TRP A 8 -20.05 15.89 -23.01
N LEU A 9 -19.06 16.57 -23.58
CA LEU A 9 -17.65 16.20 -23.42
C LEU A 9 -17.19 16.29 -21.96
N LEU A 10 -17.59 17.37 -21.27
CA LEU A 10 -17.27 17.59 -19.86
C LEU A 10 -17.90 16.50 -18.97
N ALA A 11 -19.19 16.24 -19.16
CA ALA A 11 -19.88 15.16 -18.45
C ALA A 11 -19.28 13.77 -18.72
N GLY A 12 -18.87 13.50 -19.97
CA GLY A 12 -18.21 12.26 -20.33
C GLY A 12 -16.83 12.08 -19.67
N MET A 13 -16.04 13.16 -19.59
CA MET A 13 -14.75 13.16 -18.89
C MET A 13 -14.93 12.93 -17.39
N ASP A 14 -15.88 13.62 -16.76
CA ASP A 14 -16.18 13.44 -15.34
C ASP A 14 -16.63 12.01 -15.04
N LEU A 15 -17.54 11.47 -15.86
CA LEU A 15 -17.98 10.08 -15.74
C LEU A 15 -16.82 9.09 -15.88
N LEU A 16 -15.91 9.32 -16.83
CA LEU A 16 -14.71 8.51 -17.00
C LEU A 16 -13.83 8.55 -15.74
N LEU A 17 -13.60 9.72 -15.16
CA LEU A 17 -12.82 9.87 -13.93
C LEU A 17 -13.45 9.12 -12.75
N VAL A 18 -14.77 9.16 -12.63
CA VAL A 18 -15.52 8.43 -11.60
C VAL A 18 -15.40 6.92 -11.81
N ILE A 19 -15.59 6.43 -13.03
CA ILE A 19 -15.44 5.00 -13.36
C ILE A 19 -14.02 4.52 -13.06
N MET A 20 -13.00 5.29 -13.46
CA MET A 20 -11.60 4.98 -13.17
C MET A 20 -11.35 4.90 -11.66
N HIS A 21 -11.87 5.86 -10.89
CA HIS A 21 -11.71 5.88 -9.44
C HIS A 21 -12.34 4.64 -8.77
N MET A 22 -13.57 4.29 -9.16
CA MET A 22 -14.25 3.09 -8.64
C MET A 22 -13.54 1.79 -9.01
N ALA A 23 -12.84 1.77 -10.14
CA ALA A 23 -12.03 0.63 -10.58
C ALA A 23 -10.61 0.61 -9.97
N GLY A 24 -10.27 1.56 -9.08
CA GLY A 24 -8.94 1.68 -8.47
C GLY A 24 -7.85 2.21 -9.41
N TYR A 25 -8.24 2.82 -10.54
CA TYR A 25 -7.33 3.43 -11.50
C TYR A 25 -7.23 4.93 -11.29
N PHE A 26 -6.00 5.44 -11.31
CA PHE A 26 -5.71 6.84 -11.08
C PHE A 26 -4.70 7.37 -12.08
N PHE A 27 -4.89 8.63 -12.48
CA PHE A 27 -3.82 9.38 -13.13
C PHE A 27 -2.78 9.76 -12.07
N LEU A 28 -1.60 9.17 -12.15
CA LEU A 28 -0.55 9.32 -11.14
C LEU A 28 -0.06 10.77 -11.04
N PHE A 29 -0.05 11.51 -12.14
CA PHE A 29 0.28 12.94 -12.15
C PHE A 29 -0.81 13.82 -11.50
N LEU A 30 -2.06 13.35 -11.44
CA LEU A 30 -3.14 14.07 -10.75
C LEU A 30 -3.14 13.79 -9.25
N LYS A 31 -2.64 12.64 -8.79
CA LYS A 31 -2.63 12.25 -7.36
C LYS A 31 -2.11 13.34 -6.40
N PRO A 32 -0.97 14.02 -6.66
CA PRO A 32 -0.51 15.11 -5.80
C PRO A 32 -1.51 16.26 -5.68
N THR A 33 -2.23 16.56 -6.76
CA THR A 33 -3.22 17.65 -6.83
C THR A 33 -4.66 17.18 -6.61
N GLY A 34 -4.86 15.88 -6.38
CA GLY A 34 -6.18 15.25 -6.35
C GLY A 34 -7.03 15.59 -7.58
N TYR A 35 -8.28 15.97 -7.33
CA TYR A 35 -9.23 16.36 -8.38
C TYR A 35 -9.21 17.87 -8.68
N LEU A 36 -8.25 18.63 -8.15
CA LEU A 36 -8.19 20.08 -8.30
C LEU A 36 -8.06 20.51 -9.77
N ILE A 37 -7.18 19.86 -10.54
CA ILE A 37 -6.97 20.17 -11.97
C ILE A 37 -8.24 19.92 -12.79
N PRO A 38 -8.88 18.73 -12.75
CA PRO A 38 -10.15 18.51 -13.45
C PRO A 38 -11.25 19.48 -13.01
N LEU A 39 -11.34 19.75 -11.70
CA LEU A 39 -12.31 20.70 -11.15
C LEU A 39 -12.09 22.12 -11.68
N ALA A 40 -10.85 22.61 -11.71
CA ALA A 40 -10.52 23.91 -12.27
C ALA A 40 -10.83 23.99 -13.77
N ALA A 41 -10.53 22.95 -14.54
CA ALA A 41 -10.90 22.86 -15.94
C ALA A 41 -12.43 22.95 -16.13
N ASN A 42 -13.20 22.25 -15.28
CA ASN A 42 -14.65 22.31 -15.30
C ASN A 42 -15.17 23.73 -15.02
N VAL A 43 -14.61 24.41 -14.02
CA VAL A 43 -14.97 25.80 -13.68
C VAL A 43 -14.70 26.73 -14.85
N ILE A 44 -13.53 26.62 -15.49
CA ILE A 44 -13.17 27.47 -16.64
C ILE A 44 -14.15 27.26 -17.80
N VAL A 45 -14.44 26.01 -18.15
CA VAL A 45 -15.38 25.69 -19.24
C VAL A 45 -16.78 26.23 -18.93
N LEU A 46 -17.27 26.01 -17.72
CA LEU A 46 -18.58 26.51 -17.29
C LEU A 46 -18.62 28.05 -17.27
N ALA A 47 -17.56 28.71 -16.80
CA ALA A 47 -17.44 30.17 -16.81
C ALA A 47 -17.48 30.74 -18.24
N VAL A 48 -16.78 30.12 -19.19
CA VAL A 48 -16.79 30.53 -20.61
C VAL A 48 -18.18 30.36 -21.23
N ILE A 49 -18.85 29.23 -20.97
CA ILE A 49 -20.22 28.97 -21.46
C ILE A 49 -21.20 30.00 -20.89
N ALA A 50 -21.09 30.26 -19.58
CA ALA A 50 -21.90 31.23 -18.88
C ALA A 50 -21.72 32.65 -19.42
N TYR A 51 -20.47 33.08 -19.62
CA TYR A 51 -20.15 34.42 -20.11
C TYR A 51 -20.74 34.68 -21.50
N ARG A 52 -20.71 33.66 -22.37
CA ARG A 52 -21.29 33.71 -23.73
C ARG A 52 -22.81 33.62 -23.76
N SER A 53 -23.46 33.37 -22.63
CA SER A 53 -24.90 33.18 -22.54
C SER A 53 -25.65 34.47 -22.18
N SER A 54 -26.94 34.54 -22.55
CA SER A 54 -27.85 35.69 -22.33
C SER A 54 -27.86 36.22 -20.88
N ARG A 55 -28.13 37.53 -20.71
CA ARG A 55 -28.05 38.33 -19.46
C ARG A 55 -28.61 37.65 -18.20
N ARG A 56 -29.73 36.91 -18.28
CA ARG A 56 -30.33 36.24 -17.09
C ARG A 56 -29.49 35.06 -16.57
N LYS A 57 -28.70 34.41 -17.42
CA LYS A 57 -27.82 33.28 -17.05
C LYS A 57 -26.49 33.72 -16.42
N LYS A 58 -26.16 35.03 -16.48
CA LYS A 58 -24.95 35.59 -15.88
C LYS A 58 -24.99 35.60 -14.35
N TRP A 59 -26.18 35.76 -13.76
CA TRP A 59 -26.36 35.70 -12.30
C TRP A 59 -26.12 34.29 -11.74
N GLY A 60 -26.68 33.25 -12.38
CA GLY A 60 -26.43 31.86 -11.98
C GLY A 60 -24.96 31.47 -12.09
N ALA A 61 -24.27 32.01 -13.09
CA ALA A 61 -22.83 31.81 -13.24
C ALA A 61 -22.01 32.53 -12.17
N ALA A 62 -22.37 33.77 -11.83
CA ALA A 62 -21.72 34.51 -10.76
C ALA A 62 -21.85 33.75 -9.43
N ILE A 63 -23.05 33.27 -9.10
CA ILE A 63 -23.29 32.46 -7.90
C ILE A 63 -22.46 31.17 -7.91
N GLY A 64 -22.45 30.46 -9.04
CA GLY A 64 -21.65 29.23 -9.19
C GLY A 64 -20.16 29.46 -8.97
N VAL A 65 -19.59 30.53 -9.56
CA VAL A 65 -18.18 30.89 -9.35
C VAL A 65 -17.92 31.28 -7.89
N THR A 66 -18.81 32.06 -7.26
CA THR A 66 -18.67 32.46 -5.86
C THR A 66 -18.70 31.28 -4.89
N VAL A 67 -19.40 30.19 -5.20
CA VAL A 67 -19.42 28.98 -4.36
C VAL A 67 -18.24 28.06 -4.67
N ILE A 68 -17.93 27.84 -5.95
CA ILE A 68 -16.91 26.86 -6.34
C ILE A 68 -15.50 27.36 -6.03
N VAL A 69 -15.21 28.65 -6.17
CA VAL A 69 -13.88 29.21 -5.92
C VAL A 69 -13.43 29.01 -4.46
N PRO A 70 -14.22 29.35 -3.43
CA PRO A 70 -13.89 29.04 -2.03
C PRO A 70 -13.67 27.54 -1.77
N VAL A 71 -14.49 26.67 -2.37
CA VAL A 71 -14.32 25.21 -2.25
C VAL A 71 -12.98 24.77 -2.84
N MET A 72 -12.61 25.30 -4.01
CA MET A 72 -11.29 25.03 -4.62
C MET A 72 -10.15 25.56 -3.75
N LEU A 73 -10.28 26.76 -3.17
CA LEU A 73 -9.27 27.32 -2.27
C LEU A 73 -9.10 26.48 -1.01
N LEU A 74 -10.21 26.06 -0.40
CA LEU A 74 -10.20 25.22 0.80
C LEU A 74 -9.61 23.84 0.50
N HIS A 75 -9.97 23.23 -0.64
CA HIS A 75 -9.39 21.96 -1.08
C HIS A 75 -7.89 22.10 -1.40
N GLY A 76 -7.49 23.18 -2.08
CA GLY A 76 -6.09 23.49 -2.36
C GLY A 76 -5.28 23.67 -1.07
N LEU A 77 -5.85 24.34 -0.07
CA LEU A 77 -5.24 24.48 1.26
C LEU A 77 -5.08 23.12 1.94
N MET A 78 -6.11 22.25 1.90
CA MET A 78 -6.01 20.89 2.45
C MET A 78 -4.92 20.06 1.76
N LEU A 79 -4.74 20.22 0.45
CA LEU A 79 -3.66 19.55 -0.29
C LEU A 79 -2.27 20.08 0.09
N LEU A 80 -2.14 21.39 0.34
CA LEU A 80 -0.88 21.98 0.82
C LEU A 80 -0.49 21.44 2.20
N VAL A 81 -1.47 21.15 3.05
CA VAL A 81 -1.22 20.55 4.37
C VAL A 81 -0.95 19.05 4.26
N LYS A 82 -1.38 18.39 3.18
CA LYS A 82 -1.19 16.96 2.96
C LYS A 82 0.10 16.70 2.19
N GLU A 83 1.21 16.56 2.92
CA GLU A 83 2.52 16.21 2.36
C GLU A 83 2.56 14.74 1.93
N ASN A 84 1.98 14.46 0.76
CA ASN A 84 2.11 13.18 0.08
C ASN A 84 3.38 13.19 -0.78
N HIS A 85 4.22 12.18 -0.59
CA HIS A 85 5.42 11.97 -1.38
C HIS A 85 5.25 10.79 -2.34
N PHE A 86 5.99 10.82 -3.44
CA PHE A 86 5.90 9.80 -4.49
C PHE A 86 7.29 9.35 -4.91
N LYS A 87 7.52 8.04 -4.93
CA LYS A 87 8.75 7.43 -5.44
C LYS A 87 8.41 6.35 -6.46
N LYS A 88 9.11 6.34 -7.59
CA LYS A 88 8.90 5.36 -8.67
C LYS A 88 10.08 4.40 -8.72
N ILE A 89 9.78 3.12 -8.85
CA ILE A 89 10.74 2.05 -9.06
C ILE A 89 10.43 1.38 -10.39
N GLU A 90 11.39 1.40 -11.31
CA GLU A 90 11.25 0.83 -12.65
C GLU A 90 11.70 -0.63 -12.67
N SER A 91 10.96 -1.47 -13.39
CA SER A 91 11.33 -2.87 -13.57
C SER A 91 12.49 -2.99 -14.55
N PRO A 92 13.49 -3.83 -14.26
CA PRO A 92 14.60 -4.06 -15.17
C PRO A 92 14.22 -4.93 -16.38
N TRP A 93 13.10 -5.68 -16.33
CA TRP A 93 12.74 -6.65 -17.37
C TRP A 93 11.63 -6.19 -18.31
N ASN A 94 10.76 -5.30 -17.84
CA ASN A 94 9.59 -4.87 -18.59
C ASN A 94 9.34 -3.38 -18.34
N ASN A 95 8.49 -2.75 -19.15
CA ASN A 95 8.05 -1.37 -18.93
C ASN A 95 7.11 -1.24 -17.70
N GLN A 96 7.09 -2.22 -16.79
CA GLN A 96 6.31 -2.13 -15.56
C GLN A 96 7.07 -1.33 -14.51
N SER A 97 6.35 -0.63 -13.65
CA SER A 97 6.92 0.10 -12.53
C SER A 97 5.94 0.12 -11.36
N VAL A 98 6.52 0.23 -10.18
CA VAL A 98 5.80 0.47 -8.93
C VAL A 98 5.93 1.95 -8.61
N VAL A 99 4.81 2.61 -8.35
CA VAL A 99 4.81 3.95 -7.75
C VAL A 99 4.33 3.81 -6.32
N ILE A 100 5.11 4.38 -5.40
CA ILE A 100 4.87 4.36 -3.97
C ILE A 100 4.39 5.76 -3.60
N GLU A 101 3.16 5.88 -3.14
CA GLU A 101 2.69 7.08 -2.44
C GLU A 101 2.91 6.85 -0.95
N TYR A 102 3.54 7.81 -0.28
CA TYR A 102 3.73 7.71 1.16
C TYR A 102 3.52 9.04 1.87
N ARG A 103 3.12 8.94 3.12
CA ARG A 103 2.99 10.05 4.05
C ARG A 103 3.36 9.58 5.45
N PHE A 104 3.75 10.51 6.29
CA PHE A 104 4.00 10.22 7.70
C PHE A 104 3.37 11.32 8.57
N PHE A 105 3.06 10.95 9.80
CA PHE A 105 2.50 11.85 10.78
C PHE A 105 3.07 11.52 12.16
N SER A 106 3.49 12.54 12.91
CA SER A 106 4.15 12.35 14.20
C SER A 106 3.45 13.15 15.30
N LEU A 107 2.95 12.45 16.32
CA LEU A 107 2.43 13.02 17.58
C LEU A 107 2.94 12.17 18.78
N GLY A 108 4.26 12.04 18.89
CA GLY A 108 4.93 11.16 19.87
C GLY A 108 5.31 9.80 19.29
N GLU A 109 4.38 9.18 18.57
CA GLU A 109 4.66 8.08 17.64
C GLU A 109 4.58 8.58 16.20
N THR A 110 5.43 8.05 15.33
CA THR A 110 5.40 8.36 13.89
C THR A 110 4.71 7.23 13.15
N THR A 111 3.55 7.54 12.57
CA THR A 111 2.83 6.61 11.69
C THR A 111 3.19 6.90 10.24
N TYR A 112 3.76 5.91 9.56
CA TYR A 112 4.03 5.91 8.13
C TYR A 112 2.94 5.13 7.41
N GLN A 113 2.43 5.68 6.31
CA GLN A 113 1.47 5.01 5.46
C GLN A 113 1.99 4.97 4.03
N TYR A 114 1.94 3.78 3.42
CA TYR A 114 2.43 3.53 2.07
C TYR A 114 1.33 2.88 1.22
N HIS A 115 1.10 3.44 0.04
CA HIS A 115 0.21 2.89 -0.97
C HIS A 115 1.01 2.57 -2.23
N PHE A 116 0.76 1.39 -2.80
CA PHE A 116 1.48 0.91 -3.97
C PHE A 116 0.60 0.96 -5.21
N TYR A 117 1.16 1.45 -6.31
CA TYR A 117 0.47 1.53 -7.59
C TYR A 117 1.26 0.78 -8.65
N ARG A 118 0.58 -0.09 -9.38
CA ARG A 118 1.13 -0.70 -10.60
C ARG A 118 0.94 0.23 -11.79
N THR A 119 1.99 0.50 -12.55
CA THR A 119 1.88 1.22 -13.82
C THR A 119 2.79 0.63 -14.91
N ARG A 120 2.39 0.77 -16.18
CA ARG A 120 3.15 0.33 -17.36
C ARG A 120 3.80 1.49 -18.13
N PHE A 121 3.34 2.72 -17.90
CA PHE A 121 3.82 3.89 -18.66
C PHE A 121 3.91 5.15 -17.78
N GLY A 122 3.75 5.02 -16.45
CA GLY A 122 3.84 6.13 -15.50
C GLY A 122 2.65 7.09 -15.48
N LEU A 123 1.74 7.03 -16.47
CA LEU A 123 0.59 7.95 -16.54
C LEU A 123 -0.60 7.47 -15.72
N ILE A 124 -0.99 6.20 -15.90
CA ILE A 124 -2.12 5.58 -15.22
C ILE A 124 -1.58 4.49 -14.31
N GLY A 125 -1.92 4.57 -13.03
CA GLY A 125 -1.59 3.59 -12.01
C GLY A 125 -2.85 2.89 -11.50
N LYS A 126 -2.78 1.58 -11.34
CA LYS A 126 -3.78 0.81 -10.60
C LYS A 126 -3.30 0.68 -9.14
N LEU A 127 -4.13 1.10 -8.20
CA LEU A 127 -3.86 0.94 -6.78
C LEU A 127 -3.89 -0.55 -6.40
N LEU A 128 -2.91 -0.96 -5.60
CA LEU A 128 -2.79 -2.29 -5.00
C LEU A 128 -3.26 -2.17 -3.54
N ASP A 129 -4.57 -2.01 -3.36
CA ASP A 129 -5.19 -1.73 -2.05
C ASP A 129 -4.79 -2.79 -1.01
N ASP A 130 -4.87 -4.06 -1.40
CA ASP A 130 -4.53 -5.27 -0.63
C ASP A 130 -3.07 -5.36 -0.17
N GLN A 131 -2.22 -4.45 -0.66
CA GLN A 131 -0.78 -4.46 -0.40
C GLN A 131 -0.30 -3.18 0.25
N SER A 132 -1.18 -2.21 0.50
CA SER A 132 -0.86 -1.01 1.28
C SER A 132 -0.43 -1.40 2.68
N ILE A 133 0.46 -0.62 3.29
CA ILE A 133 0.96 -0.91 4.64
C ILE A 133 0.99 0.36 5.48
N THR A 134 0.73 0.17 6.77
CA THR A 134 0.87 1.21 7.79
C THR A 134 1.89 0.73 8.82
N MET A 135 2.89 1.55 9.10
CA MET A 135 3.93 1.26 10.10
C MET A 135 3.91 2.34 11.17
N VAL A 136 3.68 1.93 12.42
CA VAL A 136 3.82 2.82 13.57
C VAL A 136 5.19 2.61 14.19
N VAL A 137 5.95 3.69 14.37
CA VAL A 137 7.28 3.70 14.99
C VAL A 137 7.23 4.60 16.21
N GLN A 138 7.50 4.03 17.38
CA GLN A 138 7.57 4.80 18.62
C GLN A 138 8.85 5.64 18.64
N GLY A 139 8.80 6.84 19.23
CA GLY A 139 9.95 7.75 19.25
C GLY A 139 11.22 7.14 19.84
N THR A 140 11.10 6.22 20.82
CA THR A 140 12.22 5.49 21.42
C THR A 140 12.80 4.39 20.54
N GLU A 141 12.02 3.87 19.59
CA GLU A 141 12.42 2.81 18.66
C GLU A 141 12.80 3.35 17.27
N HIS A 142 12.78 4.68 17.10
CA HIS A 142 12.97 5.30 15.81
C HIS A 142 14.42 5.13 15.33
N PRO A 143 14.67 4.44 14.19
CA PRO A 143 16.03 4.11 13.75
C PRO A 143 16.81 5.27 13.12
N GLY A 144 16.34 6.52 13.33
CA GLY A 144 16.86 7.70 12.65
C GLY A 144 16.68 7.72 11.12
N LEU A 145 15.85 6.82 10.56
CA LEU A 145 15.59 6.73 9.12
C LEU A 145 14.42 7.62 8.70
N ASP A 146 14.47 8.12 7.47
CA ASP A 146 13.34 8.81 6.85
C ASP A 146 12.28 7.82 6.35
N ALA A 147 11.15 8.31 5.83
CA ALA A 147 10.05 7.45 5.37
C ALA A 147 10.48 6.48 4.25
N GLU A 148 11.39 6.87 3.37
CA GLU A 148 11.93 5.97 2.35
C GLU A 148 12.82 4.89 2.97
N GLY A 149 13.66 5.25 3.94
CA GLY A 149 14.50 4.33 4.69
C GLY A 149 13.73 3.34 5.57
N ILE A 150 12.61 3.77 6.17
CA ILE A 150 11.72 2.89 6.95
C ILE A 150 11.12 1.79 6.08
N LEU A 151 10.73 2.10 4.83
CA LEU A 151 10.30 1.08 3.87
C LEU A 151 11.48 0.36 3.20
N GLY A 152 12.66 0.99 3.16
CA GLY A 152 13.85 0.45 2.49
C GLY A 152 13.83 0.64 0.98
N VAL A 153 13.23 1.74 0.49
CA VAL A 153 12.99 1.98 -0.94
C VAL A 153 14.26 1.95 -1.78
N ASP A 154 15.36 2.55 -1.31
CA ASP A 154 16.62 2.60 -2.06
C ASP A 154 17.32 1.23 -2.15
N ARG A 155 16.90 0.26 -1.33
CA ARG A 155 17.37 -1.13 -1.35
C ARG A 155 16.30 -2.08 -1.86
N ALA A 156 15.26 -1.56 -2.52
CA ALA A 156 14.22 -2.39 -3.09
C ALA A 156 14.79 -3.20 -4.26
N GLU A 157 14.49 -4.49 -4.28
CA GLU A 157 14.97 -5.40 -5.30
C GLU A 157 13.79 -6.03 -6.02
N TRP A 158 13.89 -6.08 -7.33
CA TRP A 158 12.97 -6.86 -8.11
C TRP A 158 13.36 -8.34 -8.01
N VAL A 159 12.46 -9.17 -7.47
CA VAL A 159 12.68 -10.63 -7.33
C VAL A 159 12.21 -11.36 -8.58
N THR A 160 11.10 -10.89 -9.16
CA THR A 160 10.53 -11.40 -10.41
C THR A 160 9.99 -10.25 -11.25
N GLU A 161 9.61 -10.50 -12.51
CA GLU A 161 9.00 -9.49 -13.40
C GLU A 161 7.76 -8.78 -12.80
N SER A 162 7.13 -9.39 -11.81
CA SER A 162 5.93 -8.87 -11.16
C SER A 162 6.04 -8.74 -9.65
N THR A 163 7.22 -8.93 -9.04
CA THR A 163 7.36 -8.86 -7.58
C THR A 163 8.54 -7.97 -7.20
N VAL A 164 8.26 -6.95 -6.39
CA VAL A 164 9.27 -6.08 -5.78
C VAL A 164 9.35 -6.38 -4.29
N ARG A 165 10.55 -6.54 -3.77
CA ARG A 165 10.83 -6.80 -2.36
C ARG A 165 11.49 -5.57 -1.75
N PHE A 166 10.99 -5.17 -0.59
CA PHE A 166 11.42 -4.02 0.19
C PHE A 166 11.97 -4.49 1.54
N PRO A 167 13.25 -4.22 1.86
CA PRO A 167 13.81 -4.48 3.18
C PRO A 167 13.39 -3.37 4.16
N ALA A 168 12.12 -3.39 4.55
CA ALA A 168 11.57 -2.46 5.51
C ALA A 168 12.13 -2.70 6.91
N TRP A 169 12.07 -1.68 7.75
CA TRP A 169 12.57 -1.70 9.12
C TRP A 169 11.97 -2.85 9.96
N LYS A 170 10.67 -3.10 9.80
CA LYS A 170 9.95 -4.21 10.46
C LYS A 170 9.97 -5.51 9.64
N GLY A 171 10.96 -5.72 8.78
CA GLY A 171 11.11 -6.95 7.98
C GLY A 171 10.81 -6.75 6.49
N MET A 172 10.79 -7.85 5.74
CA MET A 172 10.62 -7.80 4.29
C MET A 172 9.15 -7.57 3.91
N LYS A 173 8.93 -6.63 2.99
CA LYS A 173 7.63 -6.42 2.34
C LYS A 173 7.73 -6.76 0.87
N GLU A 174 6.85 -7.62 0.39
CA GLU A 174 6.72 -7.92 -1.04
C GLU A 174 5.48 -7.26 -1.64
N VAL A 175 5.64 -6.75 -2.86
CA VAL A 175 4.59 -6.10 -3.65
C VAL A 175 4.47 -6.81 -4.98
N HIS A 176 3.29 -7.37 -5.24
CA HIS A 176 2.94 -8.18 -6.39
C HIS A 176 2.10 -7.37 -7.39
N LEU A 177 2.61 -7.25 -8.62
CA LEU A 177 2.03 -6.50 -9.72
C LEU A 177 1.12 -7.34 -10.61
N GLY A 178 1.20 -8.66 -10.57
CA GLY A 178 0.35 -9.53 -11.41
C GLY A 178 -1.15 -9.30 -11.13
N PRO A 179 -2.06 -9.73 -12.04
CA PRO A 179 -3.43 -9.95 -11.60
C PRO A 179 -3.34 -10.90 -10.39
N PHE A 180 -3.86 -10.45 -9.26
CA PHE A 180 -4.11 -11.33 -8.13
C PHE A 180 -4.82 -12.57 -8.68
N LYS A 181 -4.15 -13.73 -8.64
CA LYS A 181 -4.82 -14.99 -8.90
C LYS A 181 -5.64 -15.25 -7.64
N PRO A 182 -6.99 -15.11 -7.65
CA PRO A 182 -7.78 -15.52 -6.51
C PRO A 182 -7.57 -17.03 -6.37
N GLY A 183 -6.82 -17.42 -5.35
CA GLY A 183 -6.20 -18.74 -5.23
C GLY A 183 -4.86 -18.72 -4.49
N GLN A 184 -4.31 -17.54 -4.21
CA GLN A 184 -3.20 -17.36 -3.25
C GLN A 184 -3.49 -16.09 -2.45
N SER A 185 -4.55 -16.14 -1.65
CA SER A 185 -5.00 -14.99 -0.87
C SER A 185 -4.26 -14.92 0.47
N VAL A 186 -4.19 -13.71 1.03
CA VAL A 186 -3.85 -13.51 2.45
C VAL A 186 -4.67 -14.46 3.34
N ALA A 187 -5.93 -14.75 2.99
CA ALA A 187 -6.76 -15.72 3.70
C ALA A 187 -6.33 -17.20 3.53
N ASP A 188 -5.62 -17.54 2.46
CA ASP A 188 -5.02 -18.86 2.22
C ASP A 188 -3.78 -19.04 3.10
N HIS A 189 -2.93 -17.99 3.19
CA HIS A 189 -1.83 -17.95 4.14
C HIS A 189 -2.30 -17.89 5.60
N THR A 190 -3.43 -17.23 5.91
CA THR A 190 -4.02 -17.27 7.26
C THR A 190 -4.56 -18.67 7.59
N SER A 191 -5.21 -19.34 6.65
CA SER A 191 -5.66 -20.74 6.85
C SER A 191 -4.46 -21.68 7.06
N ASP A 192 -3.41 -21.53 6.26
CA ASP A 192 -2.18 -22.31 6.37
C ASP A 192 -1.42 -22.01 7.67
N ILE A 193 -1.34 -20.74 8.10
CA ILE A 193 -0.69 -20.36 9.36
C ILE A 193 -1.44 -20.92 10.56
N VAL A 194 -2.77 -20.82 10.56
CA VAL A 194 -3.61 -21.34 11.65
C VAL A 194 -3.51 -22.86 11.71
N THR A 195 -3.50 -23.53 10.54
CA THR A 195 -3.30 -24.97 10.46
C THR A 195 -1.91 -25.38 10.96
N PHE A 196 -0.88 -24.61 10.59
CA PHE A 196 0.49 -24.84 11.07
C PHE A 196 0.61 -24.65 12.57
N MET A 197 0.03 -23.58 13.13
CA MET A 197 -0.03 -23.33 14.58
C MET A 197 -0.67 -24.51 15.32
N LYS A 198 -1.82 -24.99 14.83
CA LYS A 198 -2.50 -26.14 15.42
C LYS A 198 -1.64 -27.41 15.39
N LYS A 199 -0.90 -27.65 14.30
CA LYS A 199 0.02 -28.79 14.21
C LYS A 199 1.22 -28.66 15.14
N ALA A 200 1.75 -27.45 15.29
CA ALA A 200 2.80 -27.17 16.27
C ALA A 200 2.30 -27.44 17.70
N GLU A 201 1.09 -27.01 18.04
CA GLU A 201 0.44 -27.30 19.32
C GLU A 201 0.17 -28.80 19.53
N MET A 202 -0.23 -29.51 18.47
CA MET A 202 -0.42 -30.96 18.48
C MET A 202 0.89 -31.75 18.51
N LYS A 203 2.05 -31.07 18.59
CA LYS A 203 3.38 -31.68 18.67
C LYS A 203 3.71 -32.56 17.45
N GLU A 204 3.12 -32.22 16.30
CA GLU A 204 3.40 -32.90 15.04
C GLU A 204 4.74 -32.44 14.46
N ASN A 205 5.57 -33.39 14.06
CA ASN A 205 6.91 -33.14 13.55
C ASN A 205 6.94 -32.98 12.02
N GLY A 206 7.76 -32.06 11.51
CA GLY A 206 8.14 -32.00 10.10
C GLY A 206 7.11 -31.36 9.18
N HIS A 207 6.06 -30.74 9.72
CA HIS A 207 5.18 -29.89 8.92
C HIS A 207 5.89 -28.60 8.53
N ILE A 208 5.77 -28.21 7.26
CA ILE A 208 6.51 -27.11 6.67
C ILE A 208 5.54 -26.14 6.00
N ILE A 209 5.76 -24.86 6.24
CA ILE A 209 5.14 -23.76 5.46
C ILE A 209 6.21 -22.79 4.99
N VAL A 210 5.90 -22.02 3.95
CA VAL A 210 6.76 -20.94 3.45
C VAL A 210 6.00 -19.62 3.58
N VAL A 211 6.56 -18.68 4.33
CA VAL A 211 5.98 -17.37 4.60
C VAL A 211 7.04 -16.30 4.40
N ASN A 212 6.79 -15.35 3.49
CA ASN A 212 7.69 -14.24 3.19
C ASN A 212 9.14 -14.66 2.90
N GLY A 213 9.33 -15.78 2.18
CA GLY A 213 10.65 -16.34 1.86
C GLY A 213 11.34 -17.10 2.99
N ASN A 214 10.73 -17.20 4.17
CA ASN A 214 11.17 -18.09 5.25
C ASN A 214 10.41 -19.41 5.19
N ARG A 215 11.15 -20.52 5.26
CA ARG A 215 10.65 -21.86 5.47
C ARG A 215 10.60 -22.12 6.98
N LEU A 216 9.39 -22.30 7.50
CA LEU A 216 9.10 -22.65 8.89
C LEU A 216 8.86 -24.15 8.99
N THR A 217 9.56 -24.83 9.90
CA THR A 217 9.40 -26.28 10.12
C THR A 217 9.09 -26.56 11.58
N THR A 218 8.01 -27.28 11.84
CA THR A 218 7.67 -27.75 13.19
C THR A 218 8.63 -28.84 13.67
N ARG A 219 9.09 -28.70 14.91
CA ARG A 219 9.91 -29.68 15.62
C ARG A 219 9.33 -29.93 17.00
N TYR A 220 9.32 -31.18 17.39
CA TYR A 220 8.96 -31.67 18.71
C TYR A 220 9.98 -32.71 19.14
N ASP A 221 10.57 -32.50 20.30
CA ASP A 221 11.48 -33.44 20.93
C ASP A 221 10.75 -34.22 22.02
N GLU A 222 10.58 -35.52 21.80
CA GLU A 222 9.92 -36.42 22.77
C GLU A 222 10.71 -36.56 24.07
N ALA A 223 12.05 -36.39 24.04
CA ALA A 223 12.89 -36.58 25.21
C ALA A 223 12.80 -35.40 26.19
N THR A 224 12.71 -34.17 25.68
CA THR A 224 12.57 -32.95 26.49
C THR A 224 11.11 -32.52 26.68
N GLY A 225 10.21 -33.00 25.80
CA GLY A 225 8.81 -32.59 25.79
C GLY A 225 8.59 -31.19 25.21
N GLU A 226 9.61 -30.61 24.58
CA GLU A 226 9.62 -29.24 24.05
C GLU A 226 9.31 -29.22 22.55
N SER A 227 8.67 -28.15 22.10
CA SER A 227 8.35 -27.88 20.69
C SER A 227 8.94 -26.54 20.26
N TRP A 228 9.50 -26.49 19.06
CA TRP A 228 9.99 -25.26 18.45
C TRP A 228 9.74 -25.26 16.94
N ILE A 229 9.96 -24.10 16.35
CA ILE A 229 9.82 -23.82 14.93
C ILE A 229 11.21 -23.48 14.42
N ASP A 230 11.76 -24.34 13.57
CA ASP A 230 12.99 -24.05 12.83
C ASP A 230 12.64 -23.06 11.71
N VAL A 231 13.24 -21.87 11.77
CA VAL A 231 13.16 -20.85 10.72
C VAL A 231 14.40 -20.97 9.85
N THR A 232 14.20 -21.16 8.56
CA THR A 232 15.26 -21.19 7.55
C THR A 232 14.88 -20.29 6.39
N SER A 233 15.83 -19.73 5.67
CA SER A 233 15.54 -19.02 4.42
C SER A 233 16.38 -19.59 3.29
N GLU A 234 15.83 -19.59 2.08
CA GLU A 234 16.60 -20.03 0.92
C GLU A 234 17.73 -19.02 0.67
N GLU A 235 18.97 -19.52 0.63
CA GLU A 235 20.19 -18.73 0.41
C GLU A 235 20.45 -17.61 1.45
N ASP A 236 19.92 -17.74 2.67
CA ASP A 236 19.99 -16.72 3.73
C ASP A 236 19.37 -15.35 3.33
N LYS A 237 18.47 -15.35 2.32
CA LYS A 237 17.83 -14.13 1.78
C LYS A 237 16.49 -13.77 2.44
N GLY A 238 16.03 -14.54 3.42
CA GLY A 238 14.77 -14.29 4.14
C GLY A 238 14.90 -13.18 5.19
N PRO A 239 13.79 -12.51 5.57
CA PRO A 239 13.81 -11.44 6.57
C PRO A 239 14.24 -11.90 7.96
N ILE A 240 14.09 -13.19 8.25
CA ILE A 240 14.35 -13.77 9.56
C ILE A 240 15.59 -14.65 9.41
N PRO A 241 16.67 -14.37 10.15
CA PRO A 241 17.86 -15.19 10.09
C PRO A 241 17.53 -16.61 10.55
N ARG A 242 18.32 -17.57 10.09
CA ARG A 242 18.15 -18.97 10.48
C ARG A 242 18.21 -19.10 11.99
N GLN A 243 17.12 -19.56 12.59
CA GLN A 243 16.98 -19.58 14.05
C GLN A 243 15.85 -20.50 14.52
N GLN A 244 15.71 -20.61 15.83
CA GLN A 244 14.62 -21.35 16.46
C GLN A 244 13.71 -20.37 17.19
N CYS A 245 12.40 -20.58 17.08
CA CYS A 245 11.35 -19.82 17.77
C CYS A 245 10.38 -20.80 18.43
N ASN A 246 9.71 -20.42 19.53
CA ASN A 246 8.81 -21.37 20.20
C ASN A 246 7.40 -21.37 19.61
N ARG A 247 6.88 -20.20 19.21
CA ARG A 247 5.47 -20.11 18.78
C ARG A 247 5.22 -18.97 17.81
N ILE A 248 4.04 -19.01 17.19
CA ILE A 248 3.47 -17.91 16.41
C ILE A 248 2.24 -17.39 17.17
N VAL A 249 2.14 -16.08 17.36
CA VAL A 249 1.03 -15.43 18.09
C VAL A 249 0.45 -14.28 17.26
N PRO A 250 -0.88 -14.15 17.16
CA PRO A 250 -1.49 -12.96 16.58
C PRO A 250 -1.28 -11.74 17.49
N ASN A 251 -0.79 -10.63 16.94
CA ASN A 251 -0.65 -9.36 17.63
C ASN A 251 -1.57 -8.30 16.99
N GLU A 252 -2.76 -8.13 17.59
CA GLU A 252 -3.81 -7.23 17.07
C GLU A 252 -3.38 -5.75 17.05
N GLU A 253 -2.58 -5.32 18.03
CA GLU A 253 -2.09 -3.93 18.11
C GLU A 253 -1.17 -3.59 16.94
N ARG A 254 -0.33 -4.54 16.54
CA ARG A 254 0.60 -4.39 15.41
C ARG A 254 -0.03 -4.77 14.08
N GLY A 255 -1.10 -5.57 14.09
CA GLY A 255 -1.74 -6.09 12.88
C GLY A 255 -0.95 -7.21 12.20
N TYR A 256 -0.15 -7.99 12.94
CA TYR A 256 0.68 -9.08 12.40
C TYR A 256 0.62 -10.36 13.25
N TYR A 257 0.77 -11.51 12.61
CA TYR A 257 1.29 -12.71 13.25
C TYR A 257 2.77 -12.52 13.57
N MET A 258 3.15 -12.80 14.80
CA MET A 258 4.50 -12.67 15.32
C MET A 258 5.08 -14.05 15.60
N LEU A 259 6.30 -14.33 15.16
CA LEU A 259 7.11 -15.38 15.77
C LEU A 259 7.64 -14.86 17.09
N GLU A 260 7.47 -15.62 18.17
CA GLU A 260 7.92 -15.23 19.51
C GLU A 260 8.91 -16.24 20.09
N GLU A 261 9.67 -15.76 21.09
CA GLU A 261 10.66 -16.51 21.85
C GLU A 261 11.73 -17.10 20.91
N CYS A 262 12.24 -16.26 20.00
CA CYS A 262 13.30 -16.68 19.08
C CYS A 262 14.71 -16.46 19.65
N THR A 263 15.67 -17.27 19.21
CA THR A 263 17.03 -17.29 19.77
C THR A 263 17.85 -16.02 19.51
N HIS A 264 17.60 -15.28 18.43
CA HIS A 264 18.34 -14.04 18.14
C HIS A 264 17.62 -12.77 18.58
N GLN A 265 16.31 -12.76 18.48
CA GLN A 265 15.45 -11.65 18.88
C GLN A 265 14.16 -12.23 19.44
N TRP A 266 13.62 -11.61 20.48
CA TRP A 266 12.45 -12.15 21.17
C TRP A 266 11.23 -12.29 20.27
N GLU A 267 11.08 -11.44 19.26
CA GLU A 267 9.90 -11.43 18.40
C GLU A 267 10.22 -10.95 16.98
N TYR A 268 9.63 -11.61 15.98
CA TYR A 268 9.70 -11.24 14.56
C TYR A 268 8.30 -11.13 13.95
N PRO A 269 8.00 -10.04 13.24
CA PRO A 269 6.78 -9.97 12.44
C PRO A 269 6.87 -10.98 11.29
N LEU A 270 5.87 -11.84 11.20
CA LEU A 270 5.81 -12.92 10.23
C LEU A 270 4.94 -12.54 9.03
N PHE A 271 3.68 -12.15 9.26
CA PHE A 271 2.70 -11.87 8.20
C PHE A 271 1.50 -11.06 8.75
N PRO A 272 0.87 -10.14 8.00
CA PRO A 272 -0.25 -9.32 8.51
C PRO A 272 -1.49 -10.14 8.92
N LEU A 273 -2.23 -9.65 9.93
CA LEU A 273 -3.46 -10.27 10.46
C LEU A 273 -4.66 -10.13 9.51
N SER A 274 -4.67 -9.06 8.72
CA SER A 274 -5.77 -8.72 7.79
C SER A 274 -5.19 -8.39 6.42
N GLY A 275 -5.81 -8.91 5.37
CA GLY A 275 -5.53 -8.56 3.97
C GLY A 275 -6.49 -7.49 3.44
N ASP A 276 -6.82 -6.50 4.27
CA ASP A 276 -7.76 -5.41 3.94
C ASP A 276 -7.01 -4.17 3.44
#